data_AF-A0A9E3SHE4-F1
#
_entry.id   AF-A0A9E3SHE4-F1
#
_cell.length_a   1.000
_cell.length_b   1.000
_cell.length_c   1.000
_cell.angle_alpha   90.00
_cell.angle_beta   90.00
_cell.angle_gamma   90.00
#
_symmetry.space_group_name_H-M   'P 1'
#
loop_
_entity.id
_entity.type
_entity.pdbx_description
1 polymer ?
#
loop_
_entity_poly.entity_id
_entity_poly.type
_entity_poly.pdbx_seq_one_letter_code
_entity_poly.pdbx_strand_id
1 'polypeptide(L)'
;MPGDALTWLTYAGLGVFVGFTSGLLGIGGGSLIVPTLGLVFVAFGFAPPLVMPLALGTSLAAIVLATASGARAHHRHGAVRGDI
;
A
#
# COMPACT_ATOMS: atom_id res chain seq x y z
N MET A 1 -22.64 -20.01 10.29
CA MET A 1 -23.23 -18.93 9.47
C MET A 1 -22.22 -17.80 9.43
N PRO A 2 -21.79 -17.32 8.25
CA PRO A 2 -20.92 -16.15 8.16
C PRO A 2 -21.71 -14.93 8.65
N GLY A 3 -21.36 -14.40 9.82
CA GLY A 3 -22.11 -13.30 10.46
C GLY A 3 -21.96 -13.21 11.99
N ASP A 4 -21.22 -14.11 12.61
CA ASP A 4 -20.86 -14.02 14.02
C ASP A 4 -19.82 -12.92 14.27
N ALA A 5 -20.03 -12.13 15.32
CA ALA A 5 -19.14 -11.02 15.70
C ALA A 5 -17.68 -11.47 15.94
N LEU A 6 -17.51 -12.75 16.30
CA LEU A 6 -16.21 -13.37 16.48
C LEU A 6 -15.43 -13.44 15.15
N THR A 7 -16.08 -13.76 14.04
CA THR A 7 -15.45 -13.79 12.71
C THR A 7 -15.01 -12.40 12.26
N TRP A 8 -15.78 -11.35 12.56
CA TRP A 8 -15.36 -9.97 12.28
C TRP A 8 -14.16 -9.55 13.14
N LEU A 9 -14.13 -9.96 14.42
CA LEU A 9 -13.01 -9.73 15.32
C LEU A 9 -11.73 -10.45 14.88
N THR A 10 -11.83 -11.68 14.37
CA THR A 10 -10.66 -12.41 13.86
C THR A 10 -10.12 -11.78 12.59
N TYR A 11 -10.97 -11.37 11.64
CA TYR A 11 -10.53 -10.62 10.46
C TYR A 11 -9.88 -9.28 10.82
N ALA A 12 -10.44 -8.56 11.80
CA ALA A 12 -9.85 -7.31 12.30
C ALA A 12 -8.48 -7.56 12.95
N GLY A 13 -8.36 -8.57 13.82
CA GLY A 13 -7.09 -8.93 14.47
C GLY A 13 -6.01 -9.34 13.47
N LEU A 14 -6.37 -10.14 12.47
CA LEU A 14 -5.46 -10.51 11.37
C LEU A 14 -5.05 -9.30 10.54
N GLY A 15 -5.99 -8.43 10.18
CA GLY A 15 -5.71 -7.21 9.42
C GLY A 15 -4.75 -6.27 10.15
N VAL A 16 -4.92 -6.10 11.45
CA VAL A 16 -4.01 -5.32 12.30
C VAL A 16 -2.63 -5.95 12.36
N PHE A 17 -2.54 -7.26 12.58
CA PHE A 17 -1.25 -7.96 12.69
C PHE A 17 -0.47 -7.93 11.36
N VAL A 18 -1.14 -8.21 10.25
CA VAL A 18 -0.53 -8.20 8.91
C VAL A 18 -0.17 -6.77 8.49
N GLY A 19 -1.05 -5.79 8.72
CA GLY A 19 -0.80 -4.39 8.43
C GLY A 19 0.36 -3.82 9.26
N PHE A 20 0.43 -4.18 10.54
CA PHE A 20 1.53 -3.81 11.43
C PHE A 20 2.86 -4.42 10.98
N THR A 21 2.86 -5.72 10.66
CA THR A 21 4.07 -6.42 10.20
C THR A 21 4.54 -5.89 8.84
N SER A 22 3.63 -5.64 7.90
CA SER A 22 3.95 -5.03 6.60
C SER A 22 4.46 -3.60 6.73
N GLY A 23 3.92 -2.81 7.67
CA GLY A 23 4.41 -1.48 7.99
C GLY A 23 5.80 -1.49 8.65
N LEU A 24 6.06 -2.44 9.56
CA LEU A 24 7.31 -2.54 10.32
C LEU A 24 8.46 -3.12 9.48
N LEU A 25 8.20 -4.12 8.63
CA LEU A 25 9.23 -4.73 7.78
C LEU A 25 9.68 -3.81 6.64
N GLY A 26 8.96 -2.71 6.37
CA GLY A 26 9.28 -1.82 5.26
C GLY A 26 9.19 -2.46 3.87
N ILE A 27 8.75 -3.73 3.79
CA ILE A 27 8.22 -4.38 2.58
C ILE A 27 6.83 -3.77 2.36
N GLY A 28 6.82 -2.47 2.11
CA GLY A 28 5.64 -1.74 1.74
C GLY A 28 5.04 -2.38 0.50
N GLY A 29 3.73 -2.36 0.42
CA GLY A 29 2.99 -2.92 -0.71
C GLY A 29 3.56 -2.55 -2.09
N GLY A 30 4.33 -1.46 -2.23
CA GLY A 30 5.03 -1.02 -3.45
C GLY A 30 5.86 -2.08 -4.20
N SER A 31 6.59 -2.95 -3.49
CA SER A 31 7.39 -4.02 -4.14
C SER A 31 6.51 -5.09 -4.78
N LEU A 32 5.35 -5.35 -4.18
CA LEU A 32 4.32 -6.26 -4.68
C LEU A 32 3.35 -5.56 -5.65
N ILE A 33 3.20 -4.23 -5.55
CA ILE A 33 2.21 -3.46 -6.30
C ILE A 33 2.52 -3.50 -7.80
N VAL A 34 3.79 -3.41 -8.21
CA VAL A 34 4.17 -3.44 -9.63
C VAL A 34 3.80 -4.77 -10.30
N PRO A 35 4.25 -5.95 -9.79
CA PRO A 35 3.88 -7.23 -10.41
C PRO A 35 2.39 -7.53 -10.32
N THR A 36 1.72 -7.15 -9.21
CA THR A 36 0.27 -7.32 -9.08
C THR A 36 -0.51 -6.45 -10.06
N LEU A 37 -0.16 -5.18 -10.23
CA LEU A 37 -0.80 -4.31 -11.22
C LEU A 37 -0.50 -4.78 -12.65
N GLY A 38 0.70 -5.28 -12.92
CA GLY A 38 1.02 -5.89 -14.21
C GLY A 38 0.10 -7.05 -14.53
N LEU A 39 -0.10 -7.98 -13.59
CA LEU A 39 -1.04 -9.11 -13.74
C LEU A 39 -2.48 -8.63 -13.95
N VAL A 40 -2.92 -7.63 -13.19
CA VAL A 40 -4.26 -7.04 -13.33
C VAL A 40 -4.42 -6.41 -14.71
N PHE A 41 -3.50 -5.56 -15.15
CA PHE A 41 -3.62 -4.90 -16.46
C PHE A 41 -3.56 -5.90 -17.63
N VAL A 42 -2.78 -6.99 -17.50
CA VAL A 42 -2.85 -8.11 -18.46
C VAL A 42 -4.22 -8.78 -18.44
N ALA A 43 -4.77 -9.06 -17.25
CA ALA A 43 -6.09 -9.69 -17.11
C ALA A 43 -7.24 -8.80 -17.63
N PHE A 44 -7.09 -7.48 -17.55
CA PHE A 44 -8.03 -6.50 -18.10
C PHE A 44 -7.89 -6.30 -19.63
N GLY A 45 -6.92 -6.96 -20.28
CA GLY A 45 -6.75 -6.90 -21.73
C GLY A 45 -6.06 -5.64 -22.26
N PHE A 46 -5.29 -4.94 -21.41
CA PHE A 46 -4.48 -3.81 -21.88
C PHE A 46 -3.38 -4.27 -22.85
N ALA A 47 -3.06 -3.42 -23.83
CA ALA A 47 -2.01 -3.71 -24.81
C ALA A 47 -0.66 -3.94 -24.09
N PRO A 48 0.12 -4.98 -24.45
CA PRO A 48 1.40 -5.31 -23.81
C PRO A 48 2.37 -4.12 -23.63
N PRO A 49 2.46 -3.16 -24.59
CA PRO A 49 3.32 -1.98 -24.43
C PRO A 49 2.87 -1.02 -23.32
N LEU A 50 1.58 -0.98 -22.98
CA LEU A 50 1.03 -0.08 -21.96
C LEU A 50 1.01 -0.69 -20.55
N VAL A 51 0.98 -2.01 -20.43
CA VAL A 51 0.87 -2.72 -19.14
C VAL A 51 1.95 -2.27 -18.17
N MET A 52 3.21 -2.27 -18.60
CA MET A 52 4.33 -1.99 -17.69
C MET A 52 4.48 -0.49 -17.35
N PRO A 53 4.37 0.46 -18.29
CA PRO A 53 4.30 1.89 -17.97
C PRO A 53 3.16 2.25 -17.03
N LEU A 54 1.97 1.65 -17.19
CA LEU A 54 0.84 1.88 -16.30
C LEU A 54 1.10 1.31 -14.90
N ALA A 55 1.58 0.06 -14.80
CA ALA A 55 1.88 -0.56 -13.51
C ALA A 55 2.95 0.21 -12.73
N LEU A 56 4.01 0.66 -13.41
CA LEU A 56 5.04 1.50 -12.83
C LEU A 56 4.50 2.88 -12.42
N GLY A 57 3.76 3.55 -13.31
CA GLY A 57 3.20 4.87 -13.04
C GLY A 57 2.25 4.87 -11.83
N THR A 58 1.37 3.87 -11.74
CA THR A 58 0.46 3.74 -10.59
C THR A 58 1.19 3.37 -9.30
N SER A 59 2.23 2.52 -9.37
CA SER A 59 3.09 2.22 -8.22
C SER A 59 3.79 3.47 -7.68
N LEU A 60 4.37 4.27 -8.56
CA LEU A 60 5.03 5.53 -8.20
C LEU A 60 4.03 6.51 -7.57
N ALA A 61 2.83 6.64 -8.12
CA ALA A 61 1.77 7.45 -7.54
C ALA A 61 1.40 6.98 -6.13
N ALA A 62 1.28 5.67 -5.92
CA ALA A 62 1.01 5.08 -4.62
C ALA A 62 2.15 5.33 -3.62
N ILE A 63 3.41 5.21 -4.05
CA ILE A 63 4.59 5.52 -3.23
C ILE A 63 4.59 6.98 -2.82
N VAL A 64 4.36 7.93 -3.74
CA VAL A 64 4.29 9.37 -3.43
C VAL A 64 3.20 9.67 -2.40
N LEU A 65 2.03 9.05 -2.53
CA LEU A 65 0.95 9.20 -1.55
C LEU A 65 1.31 8.59 -0.19
N ALA A 66 1.94 7.42 -0.17
CA ALA A 66 2.38 6.77 1.05
C ALA A 66 3.47 7.57 1.76
N THR A 67 4.46 8.09 1.03
CA THR A 67 5.53 8.93 1.57
C THR A 67 4.99 10.27 2.05
N ALA A 68 4.05 10.90 1.34
CA ALA A 68 3.38 12.10 1.80
C ALA A 68 2.58 11.86 3.10
N SER A 69 1.90 10.72 3.21
CA SER A 69 1.19 10.30 4.42
C SER A 69 2.15 10.08 5.59
N GLY A 70 3.26 9.37 5.36
CA GLY A 70 4.31 9.14 6.35
C GLY A 70 5.02 10.43 6.79
N ALA A 71 5.35 11.30 5.83
CA ALA A 71 5.94 12.61 6.09
C ALA A 71 5.00 13.49 6.92
N ARG A 72 3.69 13.49 6.61
CA ARG A 72 2.67 14.20 7.40
C ARG A 72 2.53 13.62 8.81
N ALA A 73 2.65 12.30 8.97
CA ALA A 73 2.69 11.64 10.27
C ALA A 73 3.95 11.99 11.08
N HIS A 74 5.12 12.11 10.44
CA HIS A 74 6.36 12.59 11.08
C HIS A 74 6.31 14.07 11.44
N HIS A 75 5.68 14.91 10.61
CA HIS A 75 5.44 16.32 10.91
C HIS A 75 4.57 16.49 12.16
N ARG A 76 3.56 15.63 12.35
CA ARG A 76 2.71 15.64 13.55
C ARG A 76 3.43 15.13 14.81
N HIS A 77 4.49 14.33 14.67
CA HIS A 77 5.30 13.85 15.80
C HIS A 77 6.47 14.79 16.17
N GLY A 78 6.55 16.00 15.57
CA GLY A 78 7.53 17.02 15.95
C GLY A 78 8.96 16.78 15.46
N ALA A 79 9.17 15.84 14.52
CA ALA A 79 10.49 15.49 13.99
C ALA A 79 11.00 16.40 12.85
N VAL A 80 10.18 17.36 12.39
CA VAL A 80 10.60 18.36 11.41
C VAL A 80 10.68 19.71 12.10
N ARG A 81 11.90 20.14 12.42
CA ARG A 81 12.16 21.51 12.81
C ARG A 81 12.09 22.37 11.56
N GLY A 82 11.22 23.38 11.57
CA GLY A 82 11.11 24.39 10.53
C GLY A 82 11.99 25.60 10.83
N ASP A 83 13.21 25.39 11.31
CA ASP A 83 14.21 26.44 11.47
C ASP A 83 15.22 26.40 10.30
N ILE A 84 14.84 27.07 9.22
CA ILE A 84 15.77 27.81 8.36
C ILE A 84 15.51 29.30 8.52
#